data_AF-A0AAV1VLK3-F1
#
_entry.id   AF-A0AAV1VLK3-F1
#
_cell.length_a   1.000
_cell.length_b   1.000
_cell.length_c   1.000
_cell.angle_alpha   90.00
_cell.angle_beta   90.00
_cell.angle_gamma   90.00
#
_symmetry.space_group_name_H-M   'P 1'
#
loop_
_entity.id
_entity.type
_entity.pdbx_description
1 polymer ?
#
loop_
_entity_poly.entity_id
_entity_poly.type
_entity_poly.pdbx_seq_one_letter_code
_entity_poly.pdbx_strand_id
1 'polypeptide(L)'
;MEVEEEERRSPNYCGGACVTESFFDRVAQGLRGDLEHERDRRLQLADIVLKHRAEYAFSQLENERSLTSLRDELRVARVDFDRSRAEITALQTLVDGHHREHKALCEMLERKGVLHRKKQRTDGTA
;
A
#
# COMPACT_ATOMS: atom_id res chain seq x y z
N MET A 1 -104.12 -33.16 10.86
CA MET A 1 -103.09 -32.90 9.83
C MET A 1 -102.14 -31.93 10.50
N GLU A 2 -101.20 -32.49 11.25
CA GLU A 2 -100.22 -31.74 12.04
C GLU A 2 -99.04 -31.43 11.12
N VAL A 3 -98.72 -30.15 11.00
CA VAL A 3 -97.57 -29.66 10.23
C VAL A 3 -96.44 -29.51 11.24
N GLU A 4 -95.52 -30.46 11.27
CA GLU A 4 -94.28 -30.32 12.05
C GLU A 4 -93.36 -29.32 11.33
N GLU A 5 -93.08 -28.19 12.00
CA GLU A 5 -92.04 -27.26 11.60
C GLU A 5 -90.67 -27.88 11.90
N GLU A 6 -90.01 -28.42 10.86
CA GLU A 6 -88.61 -28.84 10.93
C GLU A 6 -87.70 -27.60 10.91
N GLU A 7 -87.38 -27.09 12.11
CA GLU A 7 -86.37 -26.05 12.33
C GLU A 7 -84.98 -26.57 11.91
N ARG A 8 -84.62 -26.33 10.65
CA ARG A 8 -83.28 -26.63 10.14
C ARG A 8 -82.26 -25.66 10.73
N ARG A 9 -81.66 -26.07 11.83
CA ARG A 9 -80.40 -25.55 12.37
C ARG A 9 -79.37 -25.45 11.22
N SER A 10 -79.02 -24.21 10.85
CA SER A 10 -77.98 -23.97 9.86
C SER A 10 -76.62 -24.45 10.42
N PRO A 11 -75.84 -25.22 9.67
CA PRO A 11 -74.48 -25.56 10.09
C PRO A 11 -73.65 -24.27 10.13
N ASN A 12 -73.03 -23.99 11.27
CA ASN A 12 -72.03 -22.94 11.41
C ASN A 12 -71.01 -23.02 10.26
N TYR A 13 -71.15 -22.13 9.28
CA TYR A 13 -70.26 -22.06 8.13
C TYR A 13 -68.98 -21.32 8.53
N CYS A 14 -68.15 -21.94 9.36
CA CYS A 14 -66.82 -21.44 9.73
C CYS A 14 -65.75 -21.96 8.74
N GLY A 15 -66.07 -21.97 7.44
CA GLY A 15 -65.28 -22.69 6.41
C GLY A 15 -64.36 -21.82 5.54
N GLY A 16 -64.61 -20.51 5.43
CA GLY A 16 -63.85 -19.61 4.54
C GLY A 16 -62.98 -18.56 5.27
N ALA A 17 -63.50 -18.00 6.36
CA ALA A 17 -62.82 -16.95 7.13
C ALA A 17 -61.60 -17.49 7.92
N CYS A 18 -61.74 -18.62 8.61
CA CYS A 18 -60.64 -19.21 9.37
C CYS A 18 -59.49 -19.74 8.47
N VAL A 19 -59.82 -20.24 7.27
CA VAL A 19 -58.80 -20.75 6.33
C VAL A 19 -57.97 -19.60 5.76
N THR A 20 -58.62 -18.48 5.42
CA THR A 20 -57.93 -17.28 4.95
C THR A 20 -57.10 -16.61 6.04
N GLU A 21 -57.59 -16.54 7.28
CA GLU A 21 -56.85 -16.04 8.44
C GLU A 21 -55.56 -16.85 8.69
N SER A 22 -55.65 -18.19 8.71
CA SER A 22 -54.49 -19.06 8.89
C SER A 22 -53.46 -19.00 7.75
N PHE A 23 -53.90 -18.63 6.53
CA PHE A 23 -53.02 -18.42 5.38
C PHE A 23 -52.24 -17.10 5.52
N PHE A 24 -52.93 -16.01 5.86
CA PHE A 24 -52.28 -14.71 6.06
C PHE A 24 -51.29 -14.73 7.22
N ASP A 25 -51.59 -15.45 8.31
CA ASP A 25 -50.66 -15.61 9.43
C ASP A 25 -49.36 -16.31 9.02
N ARG A 26 -49.45 -17.37 8.20
CA ARG A 26 -48.26 -18.06 7.68
C ARG A 26 -47.44 -17.19 6.75
N VAL A 27 -48.10 -16.42 5.88
CA VAL A 27 -47.42 -15.48 4.98
C VAL A 27 -46.75 -14.37 5.80
N ALA A 28 -47.44 -13.81 6.79
CA ALA A 28 -46.89 -12.79 7.68
C ALA A 28 -45.70 -13.30 8.50
N GLN A 29 -45.76 -14.55 8.99
CA GLN A 29 -44.65 -15.19 9.69
C GLN A 29 -43.46 -15.44 8.76
N GLY A 30 -43.69 -15.89 7.53
CA GLY A 30 -42.64 -16.07 6.51
C GLY A 30 -41.93 -14.76 6.19
N LEU A 31 -42.70 -13.70 5.90
CA LEU A 31 -42.15 -12.36 5.64
C LEU A 31 -41.35 -11.82 6.83
N ARG A 32 -41.81 -12.06 8.06
CA ARG A 32 -41.07 -11.67 9.26
C ARG A 32 -39.71 -12.37 9.34
N GLY A 33 -39.68 -13.69 9.10
CA GLY A 33 -38.44 -14.47 9.07
C GLY A 33 -37.48 -13.99 7.98
N ASP A 34 -37.99 -13.72 6.77
CA ASP A 34 -37.18 -13.21 5.66
C ASP A 34 -36.58 -11.83 5.98
N LEU A 35 -37.35 -10.94 6.60
CA LEU A 35 -36.88 -9.62 7.02
C LEU A 35 -35.83 -9.69 8.13
N GLU A 36 -36.01 -10.58 9.12
CA GLU A 36 -35.03 -10.81 10.18
C GLU A 36 -33.72 -11.36 9.63
N HIS A 37 -33.80 -12.35 8.75
CA HIS A 37 -32.63 -12.93 8.08
C HIS A 37 -31.89 -11.91 7.22
N GLU A 38 -32.61 -11.10 6.44
CA GLU A 38 -32.01 -10.05 5.62
C GLU A 38 -31.40 -8.94 6.49
N ARG A 39 -32.04 -8.58 7.61
CA ARG A 39 -31.47 -7.63 8.58
C ARG A 39 -30.15 -8.16 9.13
N ASP A 40 -30.12 -9.41 9.56
CA ASP A 40 -28.93 -10.00 10.16
C ASP A 40 -27.79 -10.15 9.13
N ARG A 41 -28.11 -10.51 7.88
CA ARG A 41 -27.14 -10.49 6.76
C ARG A 41 -26.56 -9.10 6.53
N ARG A 42 -27.39 -8.06 6.53
CA ARG A 42 -26.93 -6.67 6.33
C ARG A 42 -26.04 -6.19 7.46
N LEU A 43 -26.35 -6.55 8.70
CA LEU A 43 -25.50 -6.21 9.86
C LEU A 43 -24.13 -6.88 9.75
N GLN A 44 -24.10 -8.18 9.44
CA GLN A 44 -22.84 -8.90 9.22
C GLN A 44 -22.00 -8.28 8.09
N LEU A 45 -22.66 -7.91 6.97
CA LEU A 45 -21.96 -7.25 5.87
C LEU A 45 -21.44 -5.86 6.26
N ALA A 46 -22.23 -5.08 6.99
CA ALA A 46 -21.82 -3.77 7.49
C ALA A 46 -20.60 -3.88 8.40
N ASP A 47 -20.57 -4.87 9.29
CA ASP A 47 -19.43 -5.13 10.18
C ASP A 47 -18.16 -5.50 9.39
N ILE A 48 -18.28 -6.37 8.39
CA ILE A 48 -17.16 -6.75 7.51
C ILE A 48 -16.62 -5.53 6.75
N VAL A 49 -17.51 -4.72 6.17
CA VAL A 49 -17.12 -3.51 5.43
C VAL A 49 -16.45 -2.50 6.37
N LEU A 50 -16.98 -2.31 7.58
CA LEU A 50 -16.39 -1.41 8.56
C LEU A 50 -15.00 -1.89 8.98
N LYS A 51 -14.83 -3.19 9.23
CA LYS A 51 -13.54 -3.81 9.57
C LYS A 51 -12.51 -3.59 8.47
N HIS A 52 -12.84 -3.93 7.22
CA HIS A 52 -11.91 -3.74 6.10
C HIS A 52 -11.59 -2.28 5.83
N ARG A 53 -12.56 -1.37 6.01
CA ARG A 53 -12.31 0.06 5.91
C ARG A 53 -11.32 0.55 6.97
N ALA A 54 -11.46 0.07 8.21
CA ALA A 54 -10.53 0.40 9.29
C ALA A 54 -9.13 -0.16 9.00
N GLU A 55 -9.03 -1.44 8.63
CA GLU A 55 -7.77 -2.10 8.25
C GLU A 55 -7.05 -1.32 7.13
N TYR A 56 -7.78 -0.96 6.07
CA TYR A 56 -7.24 -0.16 4.98
C TYR A 56 -6.74 1.21 5.46
N ALA A 57 -7.50 1.91 6.30
CA ALA A 57 -7.10 3.21 6.84
C ALA A 57 -5.81 3.10 7.68
N PHE A 58 -5.66 2.04 8.49
CA PHE A 58 -4.43 1.81 9.25
C PHE A 58 -3.24 1.52 8.33
N SER A 59 -3.39 0.64 7.35
CA SER A 59 -2.33 0.35 6.38
C SER A 59 -1.92 1.61 5.59
N GLN A 60 -2.87 2.50 5.26
CA GLN A 60 -2.54 3.77 4.61
C GLN A 60 -1.69 4.67 5.52
N LEU A 61 -2.04 4.81 6.80
CA LEU A 61 -1.26 5.59 7.75
C LEU A 61 0.15 5.02 7.96
N GLU A 62 0.30 3.69 8.02
CA GLU A 62 1.60 3.04 8.12
C GLU A 62 2.46 3.28 6.88
N ASN A 63 1.86 3.20 5.69
CA ASN A 63 2.55 3.51 4.44
C ASN A 63 2.99 4.97 4.38
N GLU A 64 2.14 5.92 4.76
CA GLU A 64 2.48 7.34 4.79
C GLU A 64 3.63 7.64 5.76
N ARG A 65 3.62 7.03 6.96
CA ARG A 65 4.72 7.13 7.93
C ARG A 65 6.01 6.57 7.36
N SER A 66 5.95 5.38 6.76
CA SER A 66 7.12 4.71 6.17
C SER A 66 7.70 5.51 5.01
N LEU A 67 6.86 6.04 4.12
CA LEU A 67 7.28 6.90 3.02
C LEU A 67 7.91 8.21 3.51
N THR A 68 7.39 8.77 4.60
CA THR A 68 7.97 9.98 5.21
C THR A 68 9.34 9.69 5.80
N SER A 69 9.49 8.59 6.55
CA SER A 69 10.79 8.14 7.09
C SER A 69 11.82 7.94 5.98
N LEU A 70 11.46 7.20 4.93
CA LEU A 70 12.34 6.96 3.78
C LEU A 70 12.75 8.25 3.07
N ARG A 71 11.84 9.22 2.98
CA ARG A 71 12.13 10.52 2.38
C ARG A 71 13.13 11.31 3.20
N ASP A 72 13.00 11.29 4.53
CA ASP A 72 13.94 11.97 5.42
C ASP A 72 15.32 11.31 5.40
N GLU A 73 15.38 9.97 5.40
CA GLU A 73 16.62 9.21 5.24
C GLU A 73 17.29 9.51 3.90
N LEU A 74 16.53 9.51 2.80
CA LEU A 74 17.05 9.85 1.47
C LEU A 74 17.60 11.27 1.43
N ARG A 75 16.93 12.23 2.09
CA ARG A 75 17.39 13.61 2.17
C ARG A 75 18.74 13.70 2.89
N VAL A 76 18.91 13.00 4.01
CA VAL A 76 20.18 12.96 4.76
C VAL A 76 21.28 12.30 3.91
N ALA A 77 21.01 11.11 3.36
CA ALA A 77 21.97 10.38 2.54
C ALA A 77 22.45 11.20 1.33
N ARG A 78 21.56 12.02 0.74
CA ARG A 78 21.92 12.89 -0.38
C ARG A 78 22.86 14.02 0.02
N VAL A 79 22.62 14.65 1.18
CA VAL A 79 23.51 15.68 1.71
C VAL A 79 24.91 15.09 1.98
N ASP A 80 24.97 13.91 2.59
CA ASP A 80 26.23 13.21 2.86
C ASP A 80 26.95 12.83 1.56
N PHE A 81 26.21 12.34 0.56
CA PHE A 81 26.77 12.03 -0.75
C PHE A 81 27.37 13.27 -1.43
N ASP A 82 26.65 14.39 -1.44
CA ASP A 82 27.14 15.63 -2.06
C ASP A 82 28.38 16.15 -1.31
N ARG A 83 28.44 16.00 0.01
CA ARG A 83 29.63 16.32 0.81
C ARG A 83 30.82 15.45 0.45
N SER A 84 30.65 14.12 0.41
CA SER A 84 31.72 13.20 0.02
C SER A 84 32.19 13.46 -1.41
N ARG A 85 31.27 13.76 -2.32
CA ARG A 85 31.61 14.12 -3.70
C ARG A 85 32.48 15.38 -3.75
N ALA A 86 32.13 16.42 -3.00
CA ALA A 86 32.93 17.65 -2.94
C ALA A 86 34.34 17.39 -2.39
N GLU A 87 34.47 16.55 -1.35
CA GLU A 87 35.75 16.16 -0.78
C GLU A 87 36.62 15.39 -1.79
N ILE A 88 36.04 14.43 -2.52
CA ILE A 88 36.74 13.69 -3.58
C ILE A 88 37.26 14.67 -4.64
N THR A 89 36.44 15.64 -5.08
CA THR A 89 36.87 16.64 -6.07
C THR A 89 38.00 17.53 -5.55
N ALA A 90 37.95 17.92 -4.27
CA ALA A 90 39.04 18.69 -3.65
C ALA A 90 40.34 17.89 -3.61
N LEU A 91 40.28 16.61 -3.20
CA LEU A 91 41.43 15.72 -3.17
C LEU A 91 42.02 15.48 -4.57
N GLN A 92 41.18 15.27 -5.58
CA GLN A 92 41.63 15.16 -6.98
C GLN A 92 42.41 16.41 -7.41
N THR A 93 41.90 17.60 -7.07
CA THR A 93 42.55 18.87 -7.39
C THR A 93 43.93 18.99 -6.72
N LEU A 94 44.04 18.56 -5.46
CA LEU A 94 45.32 18.55 -4.72
C LEU A 94 46.32 17.57 -5.35
N VAL A 95 45.89 16.36 -5.68
CA VAL A 95 46.74 15.35 -6.33
C VAL A 95 47.24 15.86 -7.68
N ASP A 96 46.38 16.47 -8.49
CA ASP A 96 46.77 17.07 -9.76
C ASP A 96 47.79 18.20 -9.59
N GLY A 97 47.60 19.04 -8.57
CA GLY A 97 48.54 20.10 -8.20
C GLY A 97 49.92 19.53 -7.87
N HIS A 98 49.97 18.58 -6.93
CA HIS A 98 51.21 17.91 -6.55
C HIS A 98 51.88 17.18 -7.72
N HIS A 99 51.10 16.56 -8.60
CA HIS A 99 51.64 15.91 -9.80
C HIS A 99 52.33 16.91 -10.72
N ARG A 100 51.72 18.08 -10.95
CA ARG A 100 52.32 19.15 -11.77
C ARG A 100 53.59 19.71 -11.15
N GLU A 101 53.59 19.96 -9.83
CA GLU A 101 54.77 20.43 -9.10
C GLU A 101 55.92 19.42 -9.15
N HIS A 102 55.62 18.15 -8.87
CA HIS A 102 56.60 17.08 -8.93
C HIS A 102 57.21 16.96 -10.33
N LYS A 103 56.37 17.00 -11.37
CA LYS A 103 56.83 16.99 -12.76
C LYS A 103 57.76 18.17 -13.06
N ALA A 104 57.40 19.39 -12.65
CA ALA A 104 58.22 20.58 -12.86
C ALA A 104 59.59 20.48 -12.15
N LEU A 105 59.61 19.95 -10.91
CA LEU A 105 60.85 19.70 -10.17
C LEU A 105 61.74 18.68 -10.87
N CYS A 106 61.17 17.56 -11.34
CA CYS A 106 61.91 16.56 -12.11
C CYS A 106 62.54 17.19 -13.37
N GLU A 107 61.77 17.95 -14.15
CA GLU A 107 62.27 18.61 -15.35
C GLU A 107 63.41 19.60 -15.04
N MET A 108 63.31 20.37 -13.95
CA MET A 108 64.38 21.27 -13.53
C MET A 108 65.67 20.52 -13.16
N LEU A 109 65.55 19.41 -12.42
CA LEU A 109 66.70 18.61 -12.01
C LEU A 109 67.35 17.89 -13.19
N GLU A 110 66.57 17.42 -14.17
CA GLU A 110 67.09 16.88 -15.43
C GLU A 110 67.87 17.95 -16.22
N ARG A 111 67.33 19.17 -16.35
CA ARG A 111 68.01 20.28 -17.05
C ARG A 111 69.33 20.68 -16.38
N LYS A 112 69.40 20.61 -15.05
CA LYS A 112 70.63 20.86 -14.28
C LYS A 112 71.61 19.69 -14.31
N GLY A 113 71.28 18.58 -14.96
CA GLY A 113 72.11 17.38 -15.04
C GLY A 113 72.18 16.57 -13.73
N VAL A 114 71.35 16.91 -12.73
CA VAL A 114 71.30 16.22 -11.43
C VAL A 114 70.61 14.87 -11.59
N LEU A 115 69.58 14.81 -12.44
CA LEU A 115 68.91 13.56 -12.82
C LEU A 115 69.28 13.18 -14.25
N HIS A 116 69.59 11.91 -14.47
CA HIS A 116 69.78 11.38 -15.81
C HIS A 116 68.43 11.09 -16.46
N ARG A 117 68.15 11.72 -17.61
CA ARG A 117 66.94 11.45 -18.40
C ARG A 117 66.96 9.98 -18.83
N LYS A 118 66.06 9.15 -18.29
CA LYS A 118 65.88 7.78 -18.80
C LYS A 118 65.42 7.87 -20.25
N LYS A 119 66.29 7.53 -21.20
CA LYS A 119 65.91 7.38 -22.61
C LYS A 119 64.84 6.28 -22.68
N GLN A 120 63.65 6.60 -23.16
CA GLN A 120 62.70 5.58 -23.59
C GLN A 120 63.36 4.84 -24.75
N ARG A 121 63.68 3.55 -24.56
CA ARG A 121 64.03 2.67 -25.68
C ARG A 121 62.74 2.44 -26.46
N THR A 122 62.56 3.18 -27.55
CA THR A 122 61.76 2.72 -28.67
C THR A 122 62.59 1.69 -29.41
N ASP A 123 62.57 0.45 -28.93
CA ASP A 123 63.04 -0.67 -29.72
C ASP A 123 61.98 -0.87 -30.81
N GLY A 124 62.27 -0.29 -31.98
CA GLY A 124 61.48 -0.49 -33.19
C GLY A 124 61.43 -1.99 -33.48
N THR A 125 60.22 -2.54 -33.45
CA THR A 125 59.96 -3.87 -33.97
C THR A 125 59.84 -3.73 -35.49
N ALA A 126 60.83 -4.27 -36.21
CA ALA A 126 60.76 -4.55 -37.64
C ALA A 126 60.55 -6.05 -37.82
#